data_AF-A0A958RC46-F1
#
_entry.id   AF-A0A958RC46-F1
#
_cell.length_a   1.000
_cell.length_b   1.000
_cell.length_c   1.000
_cell.angle_alpha   90.00
_cell.angle_beta   90.00
_cell.angle_gamma   90.00
#
_symmetry.space_group_name_H-M   'P 1'
#
loop_
_entity.id
_entity.type
_entity.pdbx_description
1 polymer ?
#
loop_
_entity_poly.entity_id
_entity_poly.type
_entity_poly.pdbx_seq_one_letter_code
_entity_poly.pdbx_strand_id
1 'polypeptide(L)'
;LPAAMFPTYSATKAAIHSYTQSLRYQLKNTSIQVMELAPPYVQTTLTGEHQATDPHAMPLDDFINEVMSILKQNPDAREILVERVNFLRTAESKGMDAYYELFNGFNDQMASTRTTSV
;
A
#
# COMPACT_ATOMS: atom_id res chain seq x y z
N LEU A 1 0.58 2.72 6.92
CA LEU A 1 0.72 1.96 8.17
C LEU A 1 1.72 0.83 7.98
N PRO A 2 2.68 0.65 8.90
CA PRO A 2 3.60 -0.47 8.87
C PRO A 2 2.95 -1.78 9.37
N ALA A 3 3.37 -2.90 8.78
CA ALA A 3 3.02 -4.24 9.24
C ALA A 3 4.14 -4.78 10.14
N ALA A 4 3.84 -5.02 11.41
CA ALA A 4 4.76 -5.47 12.45
C ALA A 4 5.39 -6.84 12.15
N MET A 5 4.68 -7.71 11.41
CA MET A 5 5.20 -9.00 10.94
C MET A 5 6.25 -8.84 9.83
N PHE A 6 6.27 -7.71 9.12
CA PHE A 6 7.17 -7.43 8.01
C PHE A 6 7.86 -6.07 8.21
N PRO A 7 8.68 -5.90 9.26
CA PRO A 7 9.24 -4.60 9.62
C PRO A 7 10.23 -4.10 8.56
N THR A 8 11.10 -4.97 8.04
CA THR A 8 12.05 -4.62 6.97
C THR A 8 11.33 -4.26 5.67
N TYR A 9 10.28 -5.00 5.31
CA TYR A 9 9.45 -4.65 4.15
C TYR A 9 8.82 -3.27 4.34
N SER A 10 8.20 -3.01 5.49
CA SER A 10 7.57 -1.72 5.80
C SER A 10 8.58 -0.56 5.72
N ALA A 11 9.78 -0.73 6.29
CA ALA A 11 10.84 0.26 6.22
C ALA A 11 11.30 0.54 4.78
N THR A 12 11.48 -0.50 3.96
CA THR A 12 11.87 -0.31 2.55
C THR A 12 10.79 0.38 1.73
N LYS A 13 9.51 0.09 1.97
CA LYS A 13 8.40 0.80 1.31
C LYS A 13 8.30 2.26 1.75
N ALA A 14 8.52 2.57 3.02
CA ALA A 14 8.61 3.95 3.49
C ALA A 14 9.80 4.69 2.85
N ALA A 15 10.94 4.01 2.68
CA ALA A 15 12.11 4.58 2.01
C ALA A 15 11.82 4.89 0.53
N ILE A 16 11.12 3.99 -0.20
CA ILE A 16 10.68 4.27 -1.57
C ILE A 16 9.77 5.49 -1.61
N HIS A 17 8.83 5.62 -0.67
CA HIS A 17 7.95 6.79 -0.62
C HIS A 17 8.74 8.10 -0.45
N SER A 18 9.68 8.15 0.51
CA SER A 18 10.56 9.30 0.70
C SER A 18 11.42 9.60 -0.53
N TYR A 19 11.91 8.55 -1.19
CA TYR A 19 12.72 8.66 -2.40
C TYR A 19 11.91 9.24 -3.57
N THR A 20 10.69 8.75 -3.85
CA THR A 20 9.85 9.27 -4.95
C THR A 20 9.44 10.73 -4.69
N GLN A 21 9.21 11.13 -3.43
CA GLN A 21 8.98 12.53 -3.07
C GLN A 21 10.15 13.42 -3.48
N SER A 22 11.36 13.00 -3.11
CA SER A 22 12.60 13.74 -3.42
C SER A 22 12.87 13.77 -4.92
N LEU A 23 12.69 12.64 -5.60
CA LEU A 23 12.93 12.51 -7.04
C LEU A 23 11.99 13.39 -7.85
N ARG A 24 10.69 13.47 -7.48
CA ARG A 24 9.74 14.42 -8.09
C ARG A 24 10.23 15.86 -7.98
N TYR A 25 10.79 16.25 -6.83
CA TYR A 25 11.32 17.60 -6.65
C TYR A 25 12.55 17.86 -7.52
N GLN A 26 13.47 16.89 -7.60
CA GLN A 26 14.68 16.98 -8.41
C GLN A 26 14.36 17.08 -9.91
N LEU A 27 13.35 16.37 -10.39
CA LEU A 27 12.99 16.30 -11.81
C LEU A 27 11.91 17.30 -12.25
N LYS A 28 11.44 18.19 -11.36
CA LYS A 28 10.31 19.11 -11.62
C LYS A 28 10.46 20.05 -12.81
N ASN A 29 11.69 20.28 -13.29
CA ASN A 29 12.00 21.12 -14.45
C ASN A 29 12.37 20.31 -15.71
N THR A 30 12.01 19.02 -15.73
CA THR A 30 12.24 18.11 -16.86
C THR A 30 10.90 17.64 -17.43
N SER A 31 10.91 16.90 -18.52
CA SER A 31 9.72 16.23 -19.07
C SER A 31 9.38 14.90 -18.38
N ILE A 32 10.14 14.50 -17.33
CA ILE A 32 9.95 13.22 -16.65
C ILE A 32 8.90 13.36 -15.55
N GLN A 33 7.88 12.50 -15.60
CA GLN A 33 6.90 12.32 -14.55
C GLN A 33 7.29 11.14 -13.65
N VAL A 34 7.17 11.33 -12.34
CA VAL A 34 7.40 10.28 -11.34
C VAL A 34 6.10 10.05 -10.58
N MET A 35 5.56 8.84 -10.70
CA MET A 35 4.35 8.39 -10.01
C MET A 35 4.70 7.19 -9.13
N GLU A 36 4.14 7.11 -7.93
CA GLU A 36 4.33 5.97 -7.02
C GLU A 36 3.07 5.10 -6.97
N LEU A 37 3.19 3.83 -7.33
CA LEU A 37 2.12 2.85 -7.13
C LEU A 37 2.28 2.17 -5.76
N ALA A 38 1.26 2.30 -4.90
CA ALA A 38 1.23 1.67 -3.59
C ALA A 38 0.03 0.70 -3.49
N PRO A 39 0.25 -0.62 -3.69
CA PRO A 39 -0.83 -1.61 -3.66
C PRO A 39 -1.34 -1.89 -2.24
N PRO A 40 -2.60 -2.34 -2.09
CA PRO A 40 -3.08 -2.99 -0.88
C PRO A 40 -2.56 -4.45 -0.84
N TYR A 41 -3.12 -5.28 0.03
CA TYR A 41 -2.93 -6.73 -0.03
C TYR A 41 -3.69 -7.29 -1.25
N VAL A 42 -2.98 -7.90 -2.21
CA VAL A 42 -3.49 -8.38 -3.51
C VAL A 42 -3.28 -9.89 -3.64
N GLN A 43 -4.20 -10.61 -4.29
CA GLN A 43 -4.15 -12.04 -4.58
C GLN A 43 -2.99 -12.36 -5.53
N THR A 44 -1.84 -12.61 -4.94
CA THR A 44 -0.59 -13.03 -5.59
C THR A 44 -0.01 -14.20 -4.81
N THR A 45 1.22 -14.62 -5.10
CA THR A 45 1.93 -15.63 -4.31
C THR A 45 3.09 -15.04 -3.52
N LEU A 46 3.14 -13.72 -3.34
CA LEU A 46 4.25 -13.00 -2.70
C LEU A 46 4.55 -13.47 -1.27
N THR A 47 3.51 -13.76 -0.49
CA THR A 47 3.63 -14.29 0.88
C THR A 47 3.35 -15.80 0.97
N GLY A 48 3.26 -16.48 -0.17
CA GLY A 48 2.96 -17.92 -0.30
C GLY A 48 1.66 -18.19 -1.07
N GLU A 49 1.46 -19.45 -1.46
CA GLU A 49 0.33 -19.88 -2.31
C GLU A 49 -1.05 -19.56 -1.72
N HIS A 50 -1.19 -19.55 -0.39
CA HIS A 50 -2.46 -19.24 0.29
C HIS A 50 -2.99 -17.84 -0.04
N GLN A 51 -2.10 -16.88 -0.33
CA GLN A 51 -2.47 -15.50 -0.66
C GLN A 51 -3.28 -15.42 -1.96
N ALA A 52 -3.03 -16.32 -2.92
CA ALA A 52 -3.67 -16.29 -4.24
C ALA A 52 -5.20 -16.51 -4.15
N THR A 53 -5.67 -17.12 -3.06
CA THR A 53 -7.11 -17.40 -2.83
C THR A 53 -7.62 -16.77 -1.55
N ASP A 54 -6.84 -15.91 -0.89
CA ASP A 54 -7.23 -15.26 0.36
C ASP A 54 -8.38 -14.26 0.12
N PRO A 55 -9.55 -14.41 0.76
CA PRO A 55 -10.67 -13.48 0.59
C PRO A 55 -10.38 -12.07 1.14
N HIS A 56 -9.40 -11.93 2.02
CA HIS A 56 -8.95 -10.64 2.53
C HIS A 56 -7.98 -9.92 1.58
N ALA A 57 -7.47 -10.60 0.55
CA ALA A 57 -6.70 -9.99 -0.52
C ALA A 57 -7.62 -9.47 -1.64
N MET A 58 -7.21 -8.39 -2.30
CA MET A 58 -7.87 -7.86 -3.49
C MET A 58 -7.61 -8.77 -4.70
N PRO A 59 -8.62 -9.15 -5.49
CA PRO A 59 -8.38 -9.87 -6.74
C PRO A 59 -7.42 -9.09 -7.65
N LEU A 60 -6.50 -9.82 -8.30
CA LEU A 60 -5.45 -9.20 -9.12
C LEU A 60 -6.05 -8.41 -10.31
N ASP A 61 -7.06 -8.96 -10.96
CA ASP A 61 -7.73 -8.31 -12.09
C ASP A 61 -8.41 -7.01 -11.66
N ASP A 62 -9.07 -6.99 -10.49
CA ASP A 62 -9.68 -5.78 -9.93
C ASP A 62 -8.62 -4.72 -9.64
N PHE A 63 -7.49 -5.12 -9.05
CA PHE A 63 -6.38 -4.22 -8.77
C PHE A 63 -5.82 -3.60 -10.06
N ILE A 64 -5.58 -4.41 -11.09
CA ILE A 64 -5.08 -3.94 -12.38
C ILE A 64 -6.10 -2.99 -13.04
N ASN A 65 -7.37 -3.35 -13.06
CA ASN A 65 -8.43 -2.55 -13.65
C ASN A 65 -8.53 -1.17 -13.00
N GLU A 66 -8.49 -1.10 -11.66
CA GLU A 66 -8.56 0.15 -10.92
C GLU A 66 -7.29 1.01 -11.14
N VAL A 67 -6.09 0.41 -11.10
CA VAL A 67 -4.83 1.10 -11.40
C VAL A 67 -4.85 1.72 -12.80
N MET A 68 -5.26 0.93 -13.81
CA MET A 68 -5.32 1.42 -15.19
C MET A 68 -6.39 2.50 -15.38
N SER A 69 -7.48 2.45 -14.60
CA SER A 69 -8.50 3.49 -14.56
C SER A 69 -7.93 4.80 -14.00
N ILE A 70 -7.22 4.75 -12.87
CA ILE A 70 -6.58 5.93 -12.24
C ILE A 70 -5.56 6.55 -13.19
N LEU A 71 -4.70 5.75 -13.83
CA LEU A 71 -3.70 6.24 -14.77
C LEU A 71 -4.33 6.99 -15.96
N LYS A 72 -5.49 6.54 -16.44
CA LYS A 72 -6.21 7.21 -17.54
C LYS A 72 -6.91 8.50 -17.09
N GLN A 73 -7.50 8.50 -15.90
CA GLN A 73 -8.32 9.61 -15.41
C GLN A 73 -7.50 10.73 -14.77
N ASN A 74 -6.39 10.37 -14.12
CA ASN A 74 -5.55 11.27 -13.34
C ASN A 74 -4.11 11.24 -13.86
N PRO A 75 -3.84 11.78 -15.06
CA PRO A 75 -2.51 11.74 -15.66
C PRO A 75 -1.47 12.46 -14.81
N ASP A 76 -1.86 13.41 -13.95
CA ASP A 76 -0.95 14.17 -13.07
C ASP A 76 -0.81 13.60 -11.64
N ALA A 77 -1.34 12.39 -11.40
CA ALA A 77 -1.29 11.77 -10.08
C ALA A 77 0.17 11.55 -9.60
N ARG A 78 0.48 11.98 -8.38
CA ARG A 78 1.78 11.70 -7.76
C ARG A 78 1.87 10.28 -7.21
N GLU A 79 0.73 9.75 -6.80
CA GLU A 79 0.57 8.42 -6.24
C GLU A 79 -0.64 7.74 -6.90
N ILE A 80 -0.50 6.46 -7.23
CA ILE A 80 -1.55 5.60 -7.74
C ILE A 80 -2.03 4.74 -6.58
N LEU A 81 -3.20 5.08 -6.05
CA LEU A 81 -3.79 4.49 -4.87
C LEU A 81 -5.17 3.98 -5.23
N VAL A 82 -5.35 2.66 -5.19
CA VAL A 82 -6.69 2.06 -5.25
C VAL A 82 -7.42 2.30 -3.92
N GLU A 83 -8.74 2.34 -3.94
CA GLU A 83 -9.54 2.72 -2.77
C GLU A 83 -9.21 1.88 -1.54
N ARG A 84 -8.98 0.58 -1.73
CA ARG A 84 -8.67 -0.37 -0.65
C ARG A 84 -7.38 -0.05 0.12
N VAL A 85 -6.43 0.71 -0.44
CA VAL A 85 -5.18 1.09 0.25
C VAL A 85 -5.30 2.37 1.06
N ASN A 86 -6.36 3.16 0.86
CA ASN A 86 -6.45 4.51 1.41
C ASN A 86 -6.42 4.54 2.94
N PHE A 87 -7.00 3.56 3.63
CA PHE A 87 -6.96 3.50 5.09
C PHE A 87 -5.54 3.30 5.65
N LEU A 88 -4.68 2.55 4.94
CA LEU A 88 -3.27 2.39 5.32
C LEU A 88 -2.47 3.64 5.00
N ARG A 89 -2.73 4.23 3.83
CA ARG A 89 -1.98 5.35 3.27
C ARG A 89 -2.25 6.66 4.04
N THR A 90 -3.48 6.87 4.47
CA THR A 90 -3.93 8.12 5.12
C THR A 90 -4.04 8.01 6.64
N ALA A 91 -3.56 6.91 7.26
CA ALA A 91 -3.71 6.68 8.69
C ALA A 91 -3.21 7.85 9.57
N GLU A 92 -2.10 8.48 9.19
CA GLU A 92 -1.53 9.62 9.93
C GLU A 92 -2.37 10.89 9.82
N SER A 93 -3.22 11.02 8.79
CA SER A 93 -4.01 12.24 8.55
C SER A 93 -5.10 12.47 9.60
N LYS A 94 -5.40 11.46 10.43
CA LYS A 94 -6.40 11.51 11.49
C LYS A 94 -5.82 11.84 12.87
N GLY A 95 -4.51 12.07 12.98
CA GLY A 95 -3.81 12.32 14.24
C GLY A 95 -3.15 11.06 14.83
N MET A 96 -2.23 11.26 15.79
CA MET A 96 -1.39 10.17 16.30
C MET A 96 -2.13 9.16 17.17
N ASP A 97 -3.11 9.59 17.96
CA ASP A 97 -3.92 8.66 18.76
C ASP A 97 -4.70 7.70 17.85
N ALA A 98 -5.41 8.24 16.86
CA ALA A 98 -6.12 7.46 15.85
C ALA A 98 -5.19 6.58 15.01
N TYR A 99 -3.97 7.06 14.72
CA TYR A 99 -2.94 6.26 14.05
C TYR A 99 -2.56 5.04 14.88
N TYR A 100 -2.28 5.20 16.18
CA TYR A 100 -1.88 4.07 17.04
C TYR A 100 -3.01 3.08 17.28
N GLU A 101 -4.25 3.54 17.41
CA GLU A 101 -5.43 2.67 17.46
C GLU A 101 -5.53 1.81 16.19
N LEU A 102 -5.42 2.42 15.01
CA LEU A 102 -5.48 1.72 13.74
C LEU A 102 -4.27 0.80 13.54
N PHE A 103 -3.08 1.24 13.96
CA PHE A 103 -1.85 0.44 13.91
C PHE A 103 -1.96 -0.84 14.74
N ASN A 104 -2.43 -0.73 15.99
CA ASN A 104 -2.61 -1.89 16.87
C ASN A 104 -3.66 -2.83 16.30
N GLY A 105 -4.86 -2.32 15.95
CA GLY A 105 -5.94 -3.14 15.41
C GLY A 105 -5.58 -3.86 14.10
N PHE A 106 -4.89 -3.18 13.19
CA PHE A 106 -4.40 -3.78 11.95
C PHE A 106 -3.42 -4.93 12.21
N ASN A 107 -2.47 -4.74 13.13
CA ASN A 107 -1.46 -5.75 13.41
C ASN A 107 -2.00 -6.93 14.24
N ASP A 108 -2.95 -6.69 15.14
CA ASP A 108 -3.66 -7.75 15.88
C ASP A 108 -4.47 -8.65 14.92
N GLN A 109 -5.12 -8.04 13.92
CA GLN A 109 -5.84 -8.79 12.88
C GLN A 109 -4.87 -9.63 12.03
N MET A 110 -3.74 -9.06 11.61
CA MET A 110 -2.73 -9.81 10.85
C MET A 110 -2.13 -10.97 11.66
N ALA A 111 -1.93 -10.79 12.97
CA ALA A 111 -1.41 -11.84 13.84
C ALA A 111 -2.41 -12.99 14.02
N SER A 112 -3.70 -12.68 14.27
CA SER A 112 -4.73 -13.68 14.51
C SER A 112 -5.02 -14.58 13.30
N THR A 113 -4.90 -14.04 12.08
CA THR A 113 -5.10 -14.78 10.82
C THR A 113 -4.07 -15.92 10.62
N ARG A 114 -2.88 -15.81 11.23
CA ARG A 114 -1.84 -16.85 11.13
C ARG A 114 -2.00 -17.98 12.14
N THR A 115 -2.56 -17.71 13.32
CA THR A 115 -2.70 -18.70 14.40
C THR A 115 -3.76 -19.76 14.09
N THR A 116 -4.75 -19.42 13.27
CA THR A 116 -5.81 -20.36 12.81
C THR A 116 -5.42 -21.22 11.61
N SER A 117 -4.21 -21.04 11.07
CA SER A 117 -3.72 -21.74 9.85
C SER A 117 -2.65 -22.81 10.13
N VAL A 118 -2.50 -23.26 11.38
CA VAL A 118 -1.56 -24.34 11.81
C VAL A 118 -2.33 -25.50 12.41
#